data_AF-X0Y3D6-F1
#
_entry.id   AF-X0Y3D6-F1
#
_cell.length_a   1.000
_cell.length_b   1.000
_cell.length_c   1.000
_cell.angle_alpha   90.00
_cell.angle_beta   90.00
_cell.angle_gamma   90.00
#
_symmetry.space_group_name_H-M   'P 1'
#
loop_
_entity.id
_entity.type
_entity.pdbx_description
1 polymer ?
#
loop_
_entity_poly.entity_id
_entity_poly.type
_entity_poly.pdbx_seq_one_letter_code
_entity_poly.pdbx_strand_id
1 'polypeptide(L)'
;QNSPLAGLADYVEFKEGDVTEGIDECEVDAVVLDMATPWVVVPLAYEALAGGGVFASFSPTIEQVMKTVYAINEHPFKDVETVELILRNITVAENKTRPQTLMIGHSGYMTTARKVLEA
;
A
#
# COMPACT_ATOMS: atom_id res chain seq x y z
N GLN A 1 22.25 8.21 -6.71
CA GLN A 1 22.00 9.38 -7.57
C GLN A 1 20.49 9.52 -7.70
N ASN A 2 19.82 10.13 -6.71
CA ASN A 2 18.40 10.46 -6.84
C ASN A 2 18.34 11.78 -7.61
N SER A 3 17.94 11.71 -8.89
CA SER A 3 17.49 12.90 -9.62
C SER A 3 16.36 13.53 -8.79
N PRO A 4 16.42 14.83 -8.44
CA PRO A 4 15.40 15.46 -7.61
C PRO A 4 14.06 15.32 -8.35
N LEU A 5 13.22 14.41 -7.85
CA LEU A 5 11.84 14.18 -8.30
C LEU A 5 11.63 13.79 -9.78
N ALA A 6 12.68 13.54 -10.57
CA ALA A 6 12.54 13.19 -11.99
C ALA A 6 11.62 14.14 -12.80
N GLY A 7 11.58 15.43 -12.43
CA GLY A 7 10.71 16.43 -13.07
C GLY A 7 9.28 16.51 -12.53
N LEU A 8 8.97 15.84 -11.40
CA LEU A 8 7.64 15.79 -10.78
C LEU A 8 7.48 16.78 -9.61
N ALA A 9 8.40 17.73 -9.44
CA ALA A 9 8.42 18.61 -8.26
C ALA A 9 7.12 19.42 -8.10
N ASP A 10 6.46 19.78 -9.20
CA ASP A 10 5.22 20.56 -9.18
C ASP A 10 4.00 19.73 -8.74
N TYR A 11 4.12 18.41 -8.63
CA TYR A 11 3.04 17.48 -8.30
C TYR A 11 3.22 16.78 -6.95
N VAL A 12 4.33 17.06 -6.25
CA VAL A 12 4.70 16.37 -5.01
C VAL A 12 4.99 17.40 -3.93
N GLU A 13 4.17 17.39 -2.88
CA GLU A 13 4.45 18.11 -1.64
C GLU A 13 5.05 17.14 -0.61
N PHE A 14 6.20 17.50 -0.03
CA PHE A 14 6.79 16.75 1.08
C PHE A 14 6.42 17.41 2.40
N LYS A 15 5.88 16.62 3.32
CA LYS A 15 5.60 17.02 4.70
C LYS A 15 6.46 16.21 5.66
N GLU A 16 7.22 16.90 6.50
CA GLU A 16 7.94 16.28 7.61
C GLU A 16 7.00 16.16 8.81
N GLY A 17 6.66 14.94 9.21
CA GLY A 17 5.74 14.66 10.30
C GLY A 17 5.57 13.18 10.55
N ASP A 18 4.85 12.83 11.62
CA ASP A 18 4.48 11.46 11.95
C ASP A 18 3.00 11.23 11.61
N VAL A 19 2.75 10.39 10.60
CA VAL A 19 1.39 10.06 10.13
C VAL A 19 0.56 9.33 11.20
N THR A 20 1.19 8.80 12.25
CA THR A 20 0.46 8.20 13.38
C THR A 20 -0.13 9.24 14.32
N GLU A 21 0.29 10.50 14.22
CA GLU A 21 -0.30 11.63 14.97
C GLU A 21 -1.47 12.28 14.22
N GLY A 22 -1.51 12.17 12.89
CA GLY A 22 -2.58 12.72 12.07
C GLY A 22 -2.27 12.76 10.57
N ILE A 23 -3.31 13.02 9.78
CA ILE A 23 -3.22 13.37 8.35
C ILE A 23 -3.92 14.72 8.20
N ASP A 24 -3.22 15.72 7.67
CA ASP A 24 -3.77 17.08 7.55
C ASP A 24 -4.79 17.19 6.41
N GLU A 25 -4.61 16.37 5.37
CA GLU A 25 -5.45 16.34 4.20
C GLU A 25 -6.81 15.69 4.48
N CYS A 26 -7.84 16.19 3.82
CA CYS A 26 -9.18 15.62 3.82
C CYS A 26 -9.68 15.43 2.39
N GLU A 27 -10.65 14.53 2.22
CA GLU A 27 -11.25 14.16 0.94
C GLU A 27 -10.20 13.71 -0.10
N VAL A 28 -9.16 12.99 0.32
CA VAL A 28 -8.18 12.42 -0.62
C VAL A 28 -8.73 11.18 -1.32
N ASP A 29 -8.38 11.01 -2.59
CA ASP A 29 -8.87 9.86 -3.38
C ASP A 29 -8.24 8.53 -2.94
N ALA A 30 -7.00 8.57 -2.44
CA ALA A 30 -6.28 7.39 -2.01
C ALA A 30 -5.28 7.68 -0.89
N VAL A 31 -5.07 6.68 -0.02
CA VAL A 31 -4.01 6.63 0.98
C VAL A 31 -3.20 5.36 0.75
N VAL A 32 -1.89 5.50 0.58
CA VAL A 32 -0.96 4.37 0.36
C VAL A 32 0.08 4.39 1.48
N LEU A 33 0.15 3.31 2.25
CA LEU A 33 1.06 3.18 3.39
C LEU A 33 2.16 2.15 3.10
N ASP A 34 3.41 2.58 3.22
CA ASP A 34 4.59 1.72 3.25
C ASP A 34 5.39 2.03 4.53
N MET A 35 4.99 1.38 5.62
CA MET A 35 5.54 1.64 6.95
C MET A 35 5.44 0.42 7.86
N ALA A 36 6.08 0.46 9.03
CA ALA A 36 6.13 -0.67 9.95
C ALA A 36 4.80 -0.99 10.65
N THR A 37 3.97 0.04 10.90
CA THR A 37 2.73 -0.07 11.71
C THR A 37 1.50 0.56 11.03
N PRO A 38 1.13 0.14 9.80
CA PRO A 38 0.03 0.76 9.05
C PRO A 38 -1.32 0.66 9.76
N TRP A 39 -1.54 -0.37 10.59
CA TRP A 39 -2.77 -0.55 11.38
C TRP A 39 -3.06 0.61 12.34
N VAL A 40 -2.05 1.35 12.81
CA VAL A 40 -2.24 2.53 13.67
C VAL A 40 -2.86 3.68 12.88
N VAL A 41 -2.58 3.75 11.58
CA VAL A 41 -2.98 4.85 10.69
C VAL A 41 -4.32 4.58 10.02
N VAL A 42 -4.82 3.33 10.01
CA VAL A 42 -6.12 2.98 9.42
C VAL A 42 -7.27 3.91 9.83
N PRO A 43 -7.51 4.21 11.13
CA PRO A 43 -8.56 5.16 11.52
C PRO A 43 -8.33 6.56 10.92
N LEU A 44 -7.09 7.04 10.94
CA LEU A 44 -6.72 8.37 10.41
C LEU A 44 -6.90 8.43 8.88
N ALA A 45 -6.51 7.37 8.19
CA ALA A 45 -6.70 7.22 6.75
C ALA A 45 -8.19 7.16 6.39
N TYR A 46 -9.02 6.49 7.18
CA TYR A 46 -10.46 6.49 6.97
C TYR A 46 -11.06 7.89 7.04
N GLU A 47 -10.64 8.71 8.01
CA GLU A 47 -11.09 10.11 8.12
C GLU A 47 -10.61 10.97 6.95
N ALA A 48 -9.35 10.81 6.54
CA ALA A 48 -8.76 11.59 5.45
C ALA A 48 -9.35 11.25 4.07
N LEU A 49 -9.74 10.00 3.82
CA LEU A 49 -10.25 9.55 2.52
C LEU A 49 -11.60 10.18 2.16
N ALA A 50 -11.79 10.55 0.89
CA ALA A 50 -13.11 10.85 0.34
C ALA A 50 -14.02 9.60 0.33
N GLY A 51 -15.33 9.80 0.24
CA GLY A 51 -16.29 8.70 0.06
C GLY A 51 -15.97 7.88 -1.20
N GLY A 52 -15.75 6.56 -1.05
CA GLY A 52 -15.32 5.69 -2.14
C GLY A 52 -13.80 5.62 -2.37
N GLY A 53 -13.03 6.40 -1.61
CA GLY A 53 -11.57 6.44 -1.67
C GLY A 53 -10.90 5.10 -1.34
N VAL A 54 -9.67 4.93 -1.82
CA VAL A 54 -8.91 3.68 -1.73
C VAL A 54 -7.87 3.74 -0.63
N PHE A 55 -7.90 2.76 0.27
CA PHE A 55 -6.79 2.47 1.17
C PHE A 55 -5.92 1.37 0.56
N ALA A 56 -4.60 1.53 0.64
CA ALA A 56 -3.63 0.50 0.31
C ALA A 56 -2.49 0.48 1.34
N SER A 57 -2.03 -0.71 1.71
CA SER A 57 -0.85 -0.88 2.56
C SER A 57 0.07 -1.97 2.00
N PHE A 58 1.36 -1.70 1.97
CA PHE A 58 2.39 -2.70 1.73
C PHE A 58 2.96 -3.19 3.07
N SER A 59 3.17 -4.49 3.21
CA SER A 59 3.72 -5.08 4.45
C SER A 59 4.59 -6.30 4.16
N PRO A 60 5.84 -6.36 4.67
CA PRO A 60 6.74 -7.49 4.44
C PRO A 60 6.40 -8.75 5.27
N THR A 61 5.56 -8.67 6.31
CA THR A 61 5.18 -9.85 7.10
C THR A 61 3.67 -10.05 7.18
N ILE A 62 3.27 -11.31 7.32
CA ILE A 62 1.85 -11.67 7.41
C ILE A 62 1.22 -11.17 8.71
N GLU A 63 1.98 -11.02 9.79
CA GLU A 63 1.50 -10.45 11.05
C GLU A 63 1.12 -8.97 10.91
N GLN A 64 1.88 -8.21 10.11
CA GLN A 64 1.53 -6.82 9.81
C GLN A 64 0.26 -6.74 8.97
N VAL A 65 0.11 -7.63 7.98
CA VAL A 65 -1.13 -7.78 7.21
C VAL A 65 -2.31 -8.06 8.14
N MET A 66 -2.20 -9.07 9.01
CA MET A 66 -3.28 -9.46 9.93
C MET A 66 -3.73 -8.28 10.79
N LYS A 67 -2.78 -7.57 11.43
CA LYS A 67 -3.09 -6.39 12.24
C LYS A 67 -3.79 -5.29 11.44
N THR A 68 -3.34 -5.07 10.21
CA THR A 68 -3.91 -4.04 9.33
C THR A 68 -5.32 -4.39 8.90
N VAL A 69 -5.57 -5.64 8.49
CA VAL A 69 -6.90 -6.11 8.12
C VAL A 69 -7.85 -6.07 9.32
N TYR A 70 -7.38 -6.40 10.53
CA TYR A 70 -8.21 -6.26 11.74
C TYR A 70 -8.61 -4.81 11.98
N ALA A 71 -7.66 -3.87 11.93
CA ALA A 71 -7.98 -2.45 12.04
C ALA A 71 -8.94 -1.99 10.92
N ILE A 72 -8.74 -2.42 9.67
CA ILE A 72 -9.64 -2.07 8.54
C ILE A 72 -11.07 -2.54 8.84
N ASN A 73 -11.24 -3.74 9.39
CA ASN A 73 -12.56 -4.31 9.70
C ASN A 73 -13.26 -3.62 10.88
N GLU A 74 -12.56 -2.80 11.67
CA GLU A 74 -13.17 -1.97 12.72
C GLU A 74 -13.79 -0.67 12.17
N HIS A 75 -13.57 -0.37 10.89
CA HIS A 75 -14.09 0.82 10.21
C HIS A 75 -14.97 0.44 9.01
N PRO A 76 -15.80 1.38 8.49
CA PRO A 76 -16.64 1.15 7.31
C PRO A 76 -15.85 1.06 5.99
N PHE A 77 -14.94 0.10 5.90
CA PHE A 77 -14.31 -0.32 4.66
C PHE A 77 -15.05 -1.50 4.04
N LYS A 78 -14.98 -1.61 2.71
CA LYS A 78 -15.44 -2.77 1.91
C LYS A 78 -14.34 -3.20 0.94
N ASP A 79 -14.58 -4.33 0.27
CA ASP A 79 -13.66 -4.90 -0.73
C ASP A 79 -12.24 -5.07 -0.19
N VAL A 80 -12.13 -5.57 1.05
CA VAL A 80 -10.84 -5.82 1.69
C VAL A 80 -10.19 -7.03 1.03
N GLU A 81 -9.05 -6.81 0.38
CA GLU A 81 -8.30 -7.84 -0.34
C GLU A 81 -6.81 -7.75 -0.02
N THR A 82 -6.16 -8.90 0.18
CA THR A 82 -4.70 -8.99 0.28
C THR A 82 -4.16 -9.89 -0.82
N VAL A 83 -3.14 -9.41 -1.53
CA VAL A 83 -2.42 -10.16 -2.55
C VAL A 83 -0.92 -10.18 -2.30
N GLU A 84 -0.25 -11.20 -2.82
CA GLU A 84 1.21 -11.25 -2.95
C GLU A 84 1.57 -11.37 -4.43
N LEU A 85 2.59 -10.63 -4.87
CA LEU A 85 3.11 -10.72 -6.23
C LEU A 85 4.42 -11.50 -6.24
N ILE A 86 4.41 -12.63 -6.95
CA ILE A 86 5.59 -13.46 -7.18
C ILE A 86 6.12 -13.18 -8.59
N LEU A 87 7.23 -12.44 -8.67
CA LEU A 87 7.90 -12.18 -9.94
C LEU A 87 8.86 -13.33 -10.30
N ARG A 88 8.59 -14.01 -11.41
CA ARG A 88 9.46 -15.07 -11.94
C ARG A 88 9.99 -14.73 -13.32
N ASN A 89 11.24 -14.34 -13.38
CA ASN A 89 11.92 -14.03 -14.64
C ASN A 89 12.11 -15.30 -15.49
N ILE A 90 11.87 -15.16 -16.79
CA ILE A 90 12.09 -16.20 -17.80
C ILE A 90 13.29 -15.79 -18.64
N THR A 91 14.30 -16.66 -18.71
CA THR A 91 15.37 -16.53 -19.69
C THR A 91 14.83 -16.99 -21.05
N VAL A 92 14.85 -16.12 -22.05
CA VAL A 92 14.41 -16.44 -23.42
C VAL A 92 15.62 -16.43 -24.34
N ALA A 93 15.96 -17.59 -24.90
CA ALA A 93 17.07 -17.78 -25.82
C ALA A 93 16.89 -19.06 -26.65
N GLU A 94 17.42 -19.08 -27.87
CA GLU A 94 17.32 -20.23 -28.77
C GLU A 94 17.80 -21.53 -28.09
N ASN A 95 16.94 -22.56 -28.08
CA ASN A 95 17.16 -23.85 -27.42
C ASN A 95 17.51 -23.78 -25.91
N LYS A 96 17.23 -22.66 -25.24
CA LYS A 96 17.61 -22.42 -23.83
C LYS A 96 16.54 -21.70 -23.02
N THR A 97 15.31 -21.59 -23.53
CA THR A 97 14.20 -20.92 -22.82
C THR A 97 13.79 -21.69 -21.57
N ARG A 98 13.92 -21.05 -20.41
CA ARG A 98 13.54 -21.62 -19.10
C ARG A 98 13.37 -20.52 -18.05
N PRO A 99 12.65 -20.78 -16.94
CA PRO A 99 12.68 -19.88 -15.79
C PRO A 99 14.09 -19.71 -15.22
N GLN A 100 14.39 -18.53 -14.68
CA GLN A 100 15.60 -18.33 -13.91
C GLN A 100 15.61 -19.27 -12.69
N THR A 101 16.81 -19.78 -12.35
CA THR A 101 16.99 -20.74 -11.26
C THR A 101 16.78 -20.08 -9.90
N LEU A 102 17.28 -18.86 -9.73
CA LEU A 102 17.09 -18.06 -8.53
C LEU A 102 16.00 -17.03 -8.78
N MET A 103 15.20 -16.77 -7.75
CA MET A 103 14.17 -15.74 -7.75
C MET A 103 14.07 -15.10 -6.37
N ILE A 104 13.50 -13.89 -6.33
CA ILE A 104 13.06 -13.29 -5.08
C ILE A 104 11.77 -14.02 -4.69
N GLY A 105 11.86 -14.83 -3.63
CA GLY A 105 10.74 -15.69 -3.20
C GLY A 105 9.60 -14.91 -2.53
N HIS A 106 9.89 -13.73 -2.01
CA HIS A 106 8.92 -12.85 -1.36
C HIS A 106 9.42 -11.41 -1.41
N SER A 107 8.54 -10.47 -1.72
CA SER A 107 8.82 -9.03 -1.60
C SER A 107 7.99 -8.41 -0.47
N GLY A 108 6.68 -8.67 -0.48
CA GLY A 108 5.74 -8.22 0.52
C GLY A 108 4.31 -8.50 0.07
N TYR A 109 3.38 -8.24 0.98
CA TYR A 109 1.95 -8.32 0.77
C TYR A 109 1.40 -6.92 0.49
N MET A 110 0.39 -6.84 -0.37
CA MET A 110 -0.37 -5.63 -0.61
C MET A 110 -1.82 -5.86 -0.18
N THR A 111 -2.27 -5.09 0.80
CA THR A 111 -3.66 -5.07 1.26
C THR A 111 -4.35 -3.82 0.75
N THR A 112 -5.55 -3.96 0.20
CA THR A 112 -6.37 -2.84 -0.27
C THR A 112 -7.77 -2.91 0.33
N ALA A 113 -8.43 -1.75 0.42
CA ALA A 113 -9.81 -1.62 0.85
C ALA A 113 -10.44 -0.33 0.30
N ARG A 114 -11.77 -0.23 0.28
CA ARG A 114 -12.53 0.96 -0.16
C ARG A 114 -13.36 1.56 0.96
N LYS A 115 -13.23 2.87 1.19
CA LYS A 115 -14.07 3.59 2.14
C LYS A 115 -15.51 3.59 1.64
N VAL A 116 -16.46 3.22 2.49
CA VAL A 116 -17.89 3.41 2.23
C VAL A 116 -18.45 4.40 3.23
N LEU A 117 -19.38 5.24 2.79
CA LEU A 117 -20.12 6.11 3.69
C LEU A 117 -21.23 5.26 4.33
N GLU A 118 -21.37 5.33 5.65
CA GLU A 118 -22.59 4.82 6.28
C GLU A 118 -23.79 5.66 5.82
N ALA A 119 -24.90 4.99 5.52
CA ALA A 119 -26.12 5.60 5.00
C ALA A 119 -26.95 6.27 6.11
#